data_AF-A0A662JN48-F1
#
_entry.id   AF-A0A662JN48-F1
#
_cell.length_a   1.000
_cell.length_b   1.000
_cell.length_c   1.000
_cell.angle_alpha   90.00
_cell.angle_beta   90.00
_cell.angle_gamma   90.00
#
_symmetry.space_group_name_H-M   'P 1'
#
loop_
_entity.id
_entity.type
_entity.pdbx_description
1 polymer ?
#
loop_
_entity_poly.entity_id
_entity_poly.type
_entity_poly.pdbx_seq_one_letter_code
_entity_poly.pdbx_strand_id
1 'polypeptide(L)' 'RGELKQLCRDAALSGFTLEVLRNVDAVADDLSFKPGLCGKEGQWVRVSTGSPHIRVRDVVIGGML' A
#
# COMPACT_ATOMS: atom_id res chain seq x y z
N ARG A 1 -12.88 -17.29 3.94
CA ARG A 1 -13.63 -16.88 2.73
C ARG A 1 -13.01 -15.57 2.24
N GLY A 2 -12.88 -15.37 0.93
CA GLY A 2 -12.32 -14.15 0.35
C GLY A 2 -13.42 -13.14 0.05
N GLU A 3 -13.96 -12.49 1.07
CA GLU A 3 -15.08 -11.56 0.95
C GLU A 3 -14.85 -10.32 1.83
N LEU A 4 -15.21 -9.13 1.33
CA LEU A 4 -15.13 -7.88 2.09
C LEU A 4 -16.10 -7.90 3.27
N LYS A 5 -15.72 -7.23 4.36
CA LYS A 5 -16.50 -7.14 5.60
C LYS A 5 -16.62 -5.67 6.04
N GLN A 6 -16.62 -5.43 7.34
CA GLN A 6 -16.73 -4.11 7.93
C GLN A 6 -15.56 -3.20 7.55
N LEU A 7 -15.85 -1.89 7.48
CA LEU A 7 -14.85 -0.87 7.26
C LEU A 7 -14.03 -0.67 8.54
N CYS A 8 -12.70 -0.67 8.41
CA CYS A 8 -11.78 -0.32 9.49
C CYS A 8 -11.34 1.14 9.34
N ARG A 9 -11.16 1.85 10.45
CA ARG A 9 -10.64 3.23 10.49
C ARG A 9 -9.20 3.23 11.00
N ASP A 10 -8.43 4.24 10.61
CA ASP A 10 -7.14 4.59 11.20
C ASP A 10 -6.13 3.43 11.31
N ALA A 11 -5.91 2.74 10.20
CA ALA A 11 -4.88 1.69 10.10
C ALA A 11 -3.56 2.25 9.56
N ALA A 12 -2.46 1.93 10.25
CA ALA A 12 -1.10 2.13 9.77
C ALA A 12 -0.53 0.81 9.24
N LEU A 13 0.20 0.86 8.13
CA LEU A 13 0.97 -0.28 7.62
C LEU A 13 2.45 -0.05 7.95
N SER A 14 3.12 -1.06 8.51
CA SER A 14 4.53 -1.00 8.86
C SER A 14 5.24 -2.30 8.47
N GLY A 15 6.53 -2.21 8.16
CA GLY A 15 7.36 -3.36 7.79
C GLY A 15 8.65 -2.95 7.07
N PHE A 16 9.58 -3.88 6.95
CA PHE A 16 10.78 -3.68 6.13
C PHE A 16 10.41 -3.78 4.65
N THR A 17 10.71 -2.73 3.87
CA THR A 17 10.28 -2.62 2.47
C THR A 17 10.61 -3.85 1.62
N LEU A 18 11.84 -4.37 1.73
CA LEU A 18 12.28 -5.52 0.93
C LEU A 18 11.61 -6.83 1.34
N GLU A 19 11.22 -6.97 2.59
CA GLU A 19 10.48 -8.12 3.09
C GLU A 19 9.03 -8.08 2.60
N VAL A 20 8.39 -6.91 2.71
CA VAL A 20 7.03 -6.68 2.19
C VAL A 20 6.96 -6.97 0.69
N LEU A 21 7.94 -6.50 -0.08
CA LEU A 21 8.02 -6.78 -1.52
C LEU A 21 8.20 -8.28 -1.81
N ARG A 22 9.01 -8.98 -1.01
CA ARG A 22 9.19 -10.44 -1.13
C ARG A 22 7.91 -11.22 -0.79
N ASN A 23 7.04 -10.66 0.05
CA ASN A 23 5.78 -11.26 0.46
C ASN A 23 4.62 -11.04 -0.52
N VAL A 24 4.84 -10.34 -1.64
CA VAL A 24 3.87 -10.20 -2.72
C VAL A 24 3.72 -11.53 -3.45
N ASP A 25 2.50 -12.07 -3.52
CA ASP A 25 2.24 -13.38 -4.14
C ASP A 25 1.13 -13.39 -5.20
N ALA A 26 0.48 -12.25 -5.44
CA ALA A 26 -0.44 -12.06 -6.54
C ALA A 26 -0.42 -10.60 -7.00
N VAL A 27 -0.56 -10.42 -8.32
CA VAL A 27 -0.57 -9.13 -9.01
C VAL A 27 -1.72 -9.17 -10.01
N ALA A 28 -2.62 -8.19 -9.94
CA ALA A 28 -3.75 -8.07 -10.86
C ALA A 28 -3.35 -7.38 -12.18
N ASP A 29 -4.20 -7.51 -13.20
CA ASP A 29 -4.03 -6.87 -14.51
C ASP A 29 -4.85 -5.58 -14.61
N ASP A 30 -4.69 -4.70 -13.63
CA ASP A 30 -5.49 -3.47 -13.47
C ASP A 30 -4.65 -2.25 -13.05
N LEU A 31 -3.44 -2.18 -13.59
CA LEU A 31 -2.50 -1.09 -13.33
C LEU A 31 -3.14 0.27 -13.58
N SER A 32 -3.07 1.14 -12.58
CA SER A 32 -3.51 2.54 -12.68
C SER A 32 -2.52 3.48 -11.98
N PHE A 33 -2.56 4.75 -12.37
CA PHE A 33 -1.72 5.80 -11.82
C PHE A 33 -2.57 6.95 -11.28
N LYS A 34 -2.08 7.60 -10.22
CA LYS A 34 -2.68 8.79 -9.63
C LYS A 34 -1.62 9.88 -9.47
N PRO A 35 -1.97 11.15 -9.74
CA PRO A 35 -1.06 12.27 -9.48
C PRO A 35 -0.87 12.45 -7.98
N GLY A 36 0.30 12.94 -7.58
CA GLY A 36 0.64 13.20 -6.18
C GLY A 36 1.77 14.20 -6.00
N LEU A 37 2.14 14.41 -4.74
CA LEU A 37 3.29 15.23 -4.35
C LEU A 37 4.26 14.38 -3.52
N CYS A 38 5.55 14.51 -3.79
CA CYS A 38 6.59 13.93 -2.95
C CYS A 38 7.30 15.07 -2.20
N GLY A 39 7.56 14.83 -0.91
CA GLY A 39 8.22 15.78 -0.02
C GLY A 39 9.60 15.27 0.42
N LYS A 40 10.63 16.12 0.35
CA LYS A 40 11.96 15.82 0.91
C LYS A 40 12.63 17.12 1.36
N GLU A 41 13.10 17.19 2.60
CA GLU A 41 13.81 18.37 3.15
C GLU A 41 13.06 19.70 2.89
N GLY A 42 11.73 19.71 3.07
CA GLY A 42 10.88 20.89 2.83
C GLY A 42 10.57 21.20 1.36
N GLN A 43 11.15 20.46 0.40
CA GLN A 43 10.85 20.60 -1.02
C GLN A 43 9.66 19.73 -1.41
N TRP A 44 8.80 20.24 -2.30
CA TRP A 44 7.66 19.53 -2.85
C TRP A 44 7.75 19.45 -4.37
N VAL A 45 7.60 18.24 -4.91
CA VAL A 45 7.62 18.01 -6.36
C VAL A 45 6.39 17.22 -6.80
N ARG A 46 5.88 17.55 -8.00
CA ARG A 46 4.81 16.79 -8.64
C ARG A 46 5.33 15.43 -9.07
N VAL A 47 4.65 14.38 -8.63
CA VAL A 47 4.97 12.99 -8.97
C VAL A 47 3.68 12.25 -9.36
N SER A 48 3.82 11.00 -9.77
CA SER A 48 2.71 10.05 -9.89
C SER A 48 3.05 8.79 -9.11
N THR A 49 2.02 8.16 -8.55
CA THR A 49 2.14 6.85 -7.88
C THR A 49 1.16 5.89 -8.54
N GLY A 50 1.57 4.66 -8.78
CA GLY A 50 0.73 3.64 -9.41
C GLY A 50 1.13 2.23 -9.02
N SER A 51 0.16 1.35 -9.05
CA SER A 51 0.28 -0.09 -8.83
C SER A 51 -1.01 -0.74 -9.35
N PRO A 52 -0.97 -1.98 -9.87
CA PRO A 52 -2.18 -2.81 -9.88
C PRO A 52 -2.59 -3.16 -8.45
N HIS A 53 -3.72 -3.81 -8.27
CA HIS A 53 -3.99 -4.49 -7.01
C HIS A 53 -2.94 -5.59 -6.78
N ILE A 54 -2.35 -5.60 -5.58
CA ILE A 54 -1.39 -6.62 -5.15
C ILE A 54 -1.87 -7.30 -3.87
N ARG A 55 -1.50 -8.56 -3.69
CA ARG A 55 -1.69 -9.27 -2.42
C ARG A 55 -0.35 -9.46 -1.72
N VAL A 56 -0.27 -9.00 -0.48
CA VAL A 56 0.88 -9.21 0.42
C VAL A 56 0.45 -10.21 1.48
N ARG A 57 1.18 -11.32 1.63
CA ARG A 57 0.82 -12.36 2.62
C ARG A 57 1.05 -11.94 4.06
N ASP A 58 2.08 -11.12 4.29
CA ASP A 58 2.50 -10.72 5.63
C ASP A 58 3.01 -9.27 5.65
N VAL A 59 2.35 -8.45 6.47
CA VAL A 59 2.64 -7.04 6.74
C VAL A 59 2.01 -6.67 8.09
N VAL A 60 2.67 -5.81 8.87
CA VAL A 60 2.14 -5.36 10.16
C VAL A 60 1.07 -4.30 9.93
N ILE A 61 -0.13 -4.54 10.47
CA ILE A 61 -1.22 -3.56 10.52
C ILE A 61 -1.33 -3.04 11.95
N GLY A 62 -1.03 -1.76 12.15
CA GLY A 62 -1.20 -1.04 13.42
C GLY A 62 -2.55 -0.31 13.47
N GLY A 63 -3.24 -0.37 14.60
CA GLY A 63 -4.53 0.27 14.85
C GLY A 63 -5.27 -0.42 16.00
N MET A 64 -6.31 0.21 16.55
CA MET A 64 -7.25 -0.46 17.46
C MET A 64 -8.38 -1.09 16.64
N LEU A 65 -8.71 -2.35 16.94
CA LEU A 65 -9.92 -3.01 16.44
C LEU A 65 -11.17 -2.40 17.07
#